data_AF-A0A134CER7-F1
#
_entry.id   AF-A0A134CER7-F1
#
_cell.length_a   1.000
_cell.length_b   1.000
_cell.length_c   1.000
_cell.angle_alpha   90.00
_cell.angle_beta   90.00
_cell.angle_gamma   90.00
#
_symmetry.space_group_name_H-M   'P 1'
#
loop_
_entity.id
_entity.type
_entity.pdbx_description
1 polymer ?
#
loop_
_entity_poly.entity_id
_entity_poly.type
_entity_poly.pdbx_seq_one_letter_code
_entity_poly.pdbx_strand_id
1 'polypeptide(L)'
;KITQDDMTSVVGRIGVGIGQNYENGHIYGKLSLAHEFNGDIMTTFSAGNKEEVVKLSLRGTWLDVEMGGSYRLSKDSYFYGSFTKNFGAKLNNKWRLDAGIRLAF
;
A
#
# COMPACT_ATOMS: atom_id res chain seq x y z
N LYS A 1 15.77 -28.70 1.99
CA LYS A 1 14.34 -28.69 1.58
C LYS A 1 13.69 -27.55 2.37
N ILE A 2 13.20 -26.52 1.69
CA ILE A 2 12.54 -25.38 2.35
C ILE A 2 11.07 -25.76 2.43
N THR A 3 10.58 -26.02 3.64
CA THR A 3 9.15 -26.19 3.90
C THR A 3 8.66 -24.85 4.41
N GLN A 4 7.90 -24.14 3.59
CA GLN A 4 7.29 -22.86 3.96
C GLN A 4 5.82 -23.18 4.23
N ASP A 5 5.43 -23.21 5.50
CA ASP A 5 4.03 -23.38 5.89
C ASP A 5 3.18 -22.21 5.35
N ASP A 6 1.91 -22.48 5.07
CA ASP A 6 0.95 -21.56 4.47
C ASP A 6 0.95 -20.19 5.17
N MET A 7 1.46 -19.18 4.45
CA MET A 7 1.49 -17.81 4.92
C MET A 7 0.09 -17.19 4.79
N THR A 8 -0.66 -17.15 5.88
CA THR A 8 -2.01 -16.56 5.90
C THR A 8 -1.96 -15.15 6.47
N SER A 9 -1.66 -14.14 5.62
CA SER A 9 -1.72 -12.73 6.04
C SER A 9 -3.15 -12.19 5.90
N VAL A 10 -3.69 -11.66 6.99
CA VAL A 10 -5.00 -10.98 7.02
C VAL A 10 -4.77 -9.52 7.37
N VAL A 11 -4.99 -8.64 6.38
CA VAL A 11 -4.88 -7.19 6.52
C VAL A 11 -6.29 -6.58 6.46
N GLY A 12 -6.72 -5.96 7.55
CA GLY A 12 -7.93 -5.13 7.55
C GLY A 12 -7.57 -3.69 7.27
N ARG A 13 -8.29 -3.04 6.35
CA ARG A 13 -8.09 -1.61 6.01
C ARG A 13 -9.41 -0.86 6.12
N ILE A 14 -9.40 0.23 6.86
CA ILE A 14 -10.53 1.15 7.01
C ILE A 14 -10.03 2.54 6.60
N GLY A 15 -10.75 3.24 5.74
CA GLY A 15 -10.35 4.57 5.32
C GLY A 15 -11.49 5.46 4.89
N VAL A 16 -11.26 6.75 5.01
CA VAL A 16 -12.15 7.84 4.59
C VAL A 16 -11.47 8.63 3.50
N GLY A 17 -12.23 9.05 2.50
CA GLY A 17 -11.74 9.86 1.40
C GLY A 17 -12.64 11.05 1.15
N ILE A 18 -12.04 12.18 0.80
CA ILE A 18 -12.71 13.38 0.36
C ILE A 18 -12.14 13.78 -1.00
N GLY A 19 -12.99 14.21 -1.91
CA GLY A 19 -12.54 14.71 -3.20
C GLY A 19 -13.50 15.75 -3.76
N GLN A 20 -12.97 16.64 -4.58
CA GLN A 20 -13.73 17.68 -5.27
C GLN A 20 -13.55 17.56 -6.77
N ASN A 21 -14.67 17.57 -7.49
CA ASN A 21 -14.71 17.60 -8.94
C ASN A 21 -14.75 19.07 -9.39
N TYR A 22 -13.86 19.42 -10.32
CA TYR A 22 -13.83 20.69 -11.03
C TYR A 22 -14.20 20.46 -12.50
N GLU A 23 -14.52 21.52 -13.25
CA GLU A 23 -14.83 21.40 -14.69
C GLU A 23 -13.71 20.72 -15.48
N ASN A 24 -12.45 20.96 -15.12
CA ASN A 24 -11.29 20.46 -15.86
C ASN A 24 -10.46 19.44 -15.09
N GLY A 25 -10.95 18.92 -13.97
CA GLY A 25 -10.18 17.97 -13.18
C GLY A 25 -10.88 17.48 -11.93
N HIS A 26 -10.17 16.66 -11.16
CA HIS A 26 -10.62 16.13 -9.90
C HIS A 26 -9.42 16.08 -8.96
N ILE A 27 -9.61 16.43 -7.70
CA ILE A 27 -8.61 16.18 -6.66
C ILE A 27 -9.27 15.40 -5.54
N TYR A 28 -8.55 14.47 -4.96
CA TYR A 28 -9.00 13.69 -3.83
C TYR A 28 -7.86 13.43 -2.85
N GLY A 29 -8.23 13.33 -1.57
CA GLY A 29 -7.38 12.89 -0.49
C GLY A 29 -8.08 11.76 0.25
N LYS A 30 -7.34 10.70 0.57
CA LYS A 30 -7.83 9.53 1.29
C LYS A 30 -6.88 9.22 2.43
N LEU A 31 -7.43 8.98 3.60
CA LEU A 31 -6.70 8.56 4.77
C LEU A 31 -7.26 7.21 5.21
N SER A 32 -6.40 6.20 5.29
CA SER A 32 -6.79 4.85 5.70
C SER A 32 -5.89 4.37 6.82
N LEU A 33 -6.46 3.68 7.79
CA LEU A 33 -5.72 2.89 8.77
C LEU A 33 -5.80 1.42 8.32
N ALA A 34 -4.64 0.78 8.22
CA ALA A 34 -4.54 -0.64 7.95
C ALA A 34 -3.90 -1.35 9.14
N HIS A 35 -4.39 -2.53 9.45
CA HIS A 35 -3.91 -3.37 10.53
C HIS A 35 -3.74 -4.80 10.04
N GLU A 36 -2.54 -5.33 10.20
CA GLU A 36 -2.22 -6.73 9.92
C GLU A 36 -2.47 -7.57 11.18
N PHE A 37 -3.55 -8.34 11.16
CA PHE A 37 -4.02 -9.14 12.30
C PHE A 37 -3.20 -10.44 12.46
N ASN A 38 -2.79 -11.04 11.34
CA ASN A 38 -2.25 -12.41 11.28
C ASN A 38 -0.92 -12.50 10.53
N GLY A 39 0.00 -11.57 10.81
CA GLY A 39 1.36 -11.57 10.24
C GLY A 39 2.36 -12.43 11.00
N ASP A 40 2.02 -13.68 11.34
CA ASP A 40 2.98 -14.63 11.91
C ASP A 40 3.65 -15.41 10.77
N ILE A 41 4.80 -14.89 10.30
CA ILE A 41 5.68 -15.64 9.41
C ILE A 41 6.60 -16.49 10.31
N MET A 42 6.30 -17.78 10.46
CA MET A 42 7.25 -18.76 10.98
C MET A 42 8.15 -19.25 9.84
N THR A 43 9.19 -18.50 9.51
CA THR A 43 10.21 -18.99 8.58
C THR A 43 11.27 -19.77 9.36
N THR A 44 11.15 -21.09 9.38
CA THR A 44 12.21 -21.98 9.88
C THR A 44 13.28 -22.15 8.80
N PHE A 45 14.36 -21.37 8.86
CA PHE A 45 15.54 -21.61 8.03
C PHE A 45 16.38 -22.71 8.68
N SER A 46 16.37 -23.92 8.10
CA SER A 46 17.32 -24.97 8.48
C SER A 46 18.49 -24.98 7.50
N ALA A 47 19.59 -24.33 7.87
CA ALA A 47 20.89 -24.51 7.23
C ALA A 47 21.83 -25.23 8.22
N GLY A 48 22.09 -26.52 7.95
CA GLY A 48 23.10 -27.38 8.59
C GLY A 48 23.51 -27.05 10.03
N ASN A 49 22.99 -27.82 11.00
CA ASN A 49 23.40 -27.83 12.42
C ASN A 49 23.12 -26.59 13.29
N LYS A 50 22.43 -25.55 12.82
CA LYS A 50 21.86 -24.50 13.68
C LYS A 50 20.41 -24.19 13.30
N GLU A 51 19.50 -24.39 14.26
CA GLU A 51 18.12 -23.93 14.18
C GLU A 51 18.07 -22.45 14.57
N GLU A 52 18.17 -21.54 13.61
CA GLU A 52 17.85 -20.13 13.84
C GLU A 52 16.37 -19.88 13.51
N VAL A 53 15.54 -19.85 14.56
CA VAL A 53 14.13 -19.49 14.46
C VAL A 53 14.02 -17.97 14.36
N VAL A 54 14.00 -17.43 13.14
CA VAL A 54 13.73 -16.01 12.91
C VAL A 54 12.22 -15.78 13.00
N LYS A 55 11.73 -15.38 14.18
CA LYS A 55 10.34 -14.92 14.36
C LYS A 55 10.18 -13.55 13.72
N LEU A 56 9.82 -13.52 12.44
CA LEU A 56 9.49 -12.29 11.74
C LEU A 56 8.02 -11.94 12.05
N SER A 57 7.80 -11.15 13.09
CA SER A 57 6.47 -10.62 13.43
C SER A 57 6.12 -9.48 12.47
N LEU A 58 5.30 -9.77 11.45
CA LEU A 58 4.74 -8.77 10.54
C LEU A 58 3.49 -8.09 11.10
N ARG A 59 3.05 -8.45 12.31
CA ARG A 59 2.02 -7.72 13.06
C ARG A 59 2.39 -6.23 13.15
N GLY A 60 1.61 -5.40 12.47
CA GLY A 60 1.80 -3.96 12.41
C GLY A 60 0.51 -3.23 12.01
N THR A 61 0.28 -2.08 12.63
CA THR A 61 -0.70 -1.10 12.17
C THR A 61 0.04 -0.02 11.39
N TRP A 62 -0.51 0.45 10.29
CA TRP A 62 0.04 1.59 9.56
C TRP A 62 -1.07 2.50 9.05
N LEU A 63 -0.72 3.78 8.91
CA LEU A 63 -1.60 4.82 8.40
C LEU A 63 -1.21 5.13 6.96
N ASP A 64 -2.12 4.90 6.03
CA ASP A 64 -2.02 5.26 4.63
C ASP A 64 -2.61 6.64 4.40
N VAL A 65 -1.78 7.56 3.92
CA VAL A 65 -2.22 8.86 3.40
C VAL A 65 -2.03 8.84 1.89
N GLU A 66 -3.12 8.97 1.17
CA GLU A 66 -3.18 9.00 -0.28
C GLU A 66 -3.76 10.35 -0.71
N MET A 67 -3.12 10.99 -1.67
CA MET A 67 -3.60 12.23 -2.28
C MET A 67 -3.37 12.13 -3.76
N GLY A 68 -4.39 12.41 -4.55
CA GLY A 68 -4.31 12.29 -5.98
C GLY A 68 -5.21 13.29 -6.68
N GLY A 69 -5.01 13.40 -7.96
CA GLY A 69 -5.85 14.20 -8.81
C GLY A 69 -5.69 13.82 -10.26
N SER A 70 -6.63 14.27 -11.06
CA SER A 70 -6.60 14.17 -12.49
C SER A 70 -6.91 15.52 -13.10
N TYR A 71 -6.23 15.85 -14.18
CA TYR A 71 -6.51 17.04 -14.95
C TYR A 71 -6.76 16.66 -16.41
N ARG A 72 -7.86 17.16 -16.94
CA ARG A 72 -8.28 16.94 -18.31
C ARG A 72 -7.58 17.97 -19.20
N LEU A 73 -6.67 17.48 -20.04
CA LEU A 73 -5.90 18.30 -20.98
C LEU A 73 -6.71 18.64 -22.23
N SER A 74 -7.58 17.74 -22.68
CA SER A 74 -8.48 17.90 -23.83
C SER A 74 -9.67 16.95 -23.68
N LYS A 75 -10.64 16.98 -24.61
CA LYS A 75 -11.83 16.10 -24.54
C LYS A 75 -11.47 14.61 -24.46
N ASP A 76 -10.34 14.20 -25.05
CA ASP A 76 -9.93 12.80 -25.17
C ASP A 76 -8.64 12.47 -24.38
N SER A 77 -8.04 13.47 -23.73
CA SER A 77 -6.76 13.31 -23.02
C SER A 77 -6.87 13.78 -21.57
N TYR A 78 -6.54 12.90 -20.63
CA TYR A 78 -6.44 13.26 -19.22
C TYR A 78 -5.17 12.71 -18.59
N PHE A 79 -4.53 13.54 -17.77
CA PHE A 79 -3.44 13.12 -16.90
C PHE A 79 -3.99 12.86 -15.51
N TYR A 80 -3.41 11.89 -14.82
CA TYR A 80 -3.69 11.64 -13.42
C TYR A 80 -2.39 11.38 -12.66
N GLY A 81 -2.40 11.73 -11.38
CA GLY A 81 -1.31 11.43 -10.46
C GLY A 81 -1.86 11.16 -9.07
N SER A 82 -1.28 10.20 -8.38
CA SER A 82 -1.56 9.91 -6.98
C SER A 82 -0.26 9.69 -6.22
N PHE A 83 -0.19 10.28 -5.05
CA PHE A 83 0.89 10.13 -4.10
C PHE A 83 0.33 9.42 -2.87
N THR A 84 0.94 8.30 -2.51
CA THR A 84 0.61 7.53 -1.31
C THR A 84 1.81 7.49 -0.39
N LYS A 85 1.59 7.70 0.90
CA LYS A 85 2.62 7.60 1.93
C LYS A 85 2.08 6.84 3.12
N ASN A 86 2.82 5.83 3.56
CA ASN A 86 2.46 5.05 4.73
C ASN A 86 3.29 5.54 5.93
N PHE A 87 2.63 5.75 7.07
CA PHE A 87 3.23 6.17 8.34
C PHE A 87 2.98 5.11 9.41
N GLY A 88 3.99 4.82 10.25
CA GLY A 88 3.82 3.96 11.42
C GLY A 88 3.99 2.46 11.20
N ALA A 89 4.24 2.00 9.97
CA ALA A 89 4.68 0.62 9.73
C ALA A 89 6.09 0.42 10.34
N LYS A 90 6.29 -0.66 11.12
CA LYS A 90 7.64 -1.13 11.52
C LYS A 90 8.55 -1.33 10.30
N LEU A 91 7.97 -1.64 9.14
CA LEU A 91 8.62 -1.61 7.83
C LEU A 91 8.50 -0.23 7.19
N ASN A 92 9.50 0.60 7.48
CA ASN A 92 10.06 1.72 6.71
C ASN A 92 9.12 2.46 5.73
N ASN A 93 8.87 3.75 6.00
CA ASN A 93 8.20 4.77 5.18
C ASN A 93 8.23 4.54 3.65
N LYS A 94 7.37 3.66 3.14
CA LYS A 94 7.16 3.49 1.70
C LYS A 94 6.31 4.65 1.22
N TRP A 95 6.92 5.53 0.46
CA TRP A 95 6.20 6.48 -0.37
C TRP A 95 6.08 5.87 -1.76
N ARG A 96 4.95 6.13 -2.40
CA ARG A 96 4.64 5.68 -3.75
C ARG A 96 4.07 6.86 -4.50
N LEU A 97 4.66 7.14 -5.66
CA LEU A 97 4.14 8.12 -6.59
C LEU A 97 3.73 7.38 -7.85
N ASP A 98 2.46 7.49 -8.20
CA ASP A 98 1.91 6.99 -9.45
C ASP A 98 1.49 8.19 -10.29
N ALA A 99 1.95 8.24 -11.54
CA ALA A 99 1.53 9.25 -12.50
C ALA A 99 1.27 8.56 -13.84
N GLY A 100 0.19 8.95 -14.51
CA GLY A 100 -0.22 8.36 -15.78
C GLY A 100 -0.90 9.38 -16.68
N ILE A 101 -0.78 9.13 -17.98
CA ILE A 101 -1.47 9.91 -19.01
C ILE A 101 -2.31 8.91 -19.80
N ARG A 102 -3.62 9.15 -19.91
CA ARG A 102 -4.47 8.42 -20.83
C ARG A 102 -4.77 9.33 -22.02
N LEU A 103 -4.43 8.82 -23.20
CA LEU A 103 -4.80 9.38 -24.49
C LEU A 103 -5.83 8.42 -25.08
N ALA A 104 -7.07 8.89 -25.25
CA ALA A 104 -8.04 8.22 -26.11
C ALA A 104 -7.90 8.84 -27.51
N PHE A 105 -7.84 7.98 -28.54
CA PHE A 105 -7.70 8.33 -29.95
C PHE A 105 -8.88 7.77 -30.74
#